data_AF-A0A4R9WL14-F1
#
_entry.id   AF-A0A4R9WL14-F1
#
_cell.length_a   1.000
_cell.length_b   1.000
_cell.length_c   1.000
_cell.angle_alpha   90.00
_cell.angle_beta   90.00
_cell.angle_gamma   90.00
#
_symmetry.space_group_name_H-M   'P 1'
#
loop_
_entity.id
_entity.type
_entity.pdbx_description
1 polymer ?
#
loop_
_entity_poly.entity_id
_entity_poly.type
_entity_poly.pdbx_seq_one_letter_code
_entity_poly.pdbx_strand_id
1 'polypeptide(L)'
;HANSFFFDCYPTFALGVSASHEFADEGAGKRPLPDIAGHPDLAIHIAEQLVNDEFDLTIFQDRPLDHGCNSPLSLMLPHAAGWPLALVPIEVN
;
A
#
# COMPACT_ATOMS: atom_id res chain seq x y z
N HIS A 1 8.55 -0.26 6.55
CA HIS A 1 9.57 0.23 7.52
C HIS A 1 9.16 -0.07 8.97
N ALA A 2 8.82 -1.31 9.30
CA ALA A 2 8.35 -1.70 10.64
C ALA A 2 7.21 -0.81 11.17
N ASN A 3 6.23 -0.48 10.32
CA ASN A 3 5.04 0.29 10.68
C ASN A 3 3.80 -0.61 10.55
N SER A 4 3.27 -0.72 9.33
CA SER A 4 2.07 -1.50 9.05
C SER A 4 2.30 -3.00 9.09
N PHE A 5 3.53 -3.44 8.81
CA PHE A 5 4.02 -4.80 9.07
C PHE A 5 5.14 -4.68 10.09
N PHE A 6 5.02 -5.43 11.19
CA PHE A 6 5.95 -5.41 12.31
C PHE A 6 6.52 -6.82 12.52
N PHE A 7 7.43 -7.00 13.48
CA PHE A 7 8.17 -8.25 13.63
C PHE A 7 7.30 -9.48 13.96
N ASP A 8 6.06 -9.30 14.40
CA ASP A 8 5.07 -10.36 14.62
C ASP A 8 4.38 -10.82 13.32
N CYS A 9 4.39 -10.00 12.27
CA CYS A 9 3.82 -10.29 10.95
C CYS A 9 4.63 -9.56 9.87
N TYR A 10 5.64 -10.26 9.34
CA TYR A 10 6.68 -9.68 8.47
C TYR A 10 6.85 -10.53 7.18
N PRO A 11 5.90 -10.44 6.24
CA PRO A 11 5.88 -11.26 5.03
C PRO A 11 6.98 -10.88 4.03
N THR A 12 7.39 -11.81 3.16
CA THR A 12 8.35 -11.52 2.08
C THR A 12 7.75 -10.59 1.02
N PHE A 13 6.53 -10.91 0.57
CA PHE A 13 5.77 -10.11 -0.40
C PHE A 13 4.34 -9.94 0.12
N ALA A 14 3.88 -8.69 0.24
CA ALA A 14 2.52 -8.37 0.65
C ALA A 14 1.83 -7.48 -0.38
N LEU A 15 0.71 -7.95 -0.93
CA LEU A 15 -0.10 -7.24 -1.92
C LEU A 15 -1.35 -6.64 -1.25
N GLY A 16 -1.49 -5.31 -1.36
CA GLY A 16 -2.66 -4.60 -0.85
C GLY A 16 -3.80 -4.61 -1.86
N VAL A 17 -5.00 -4.99 -1.41
CA VAL A 17 -6.20 -5.13 -2.28
C VAL A 17 -7.37 -4.22 -1.88
N SER A 18 -7.17 -3.30 -0.93
CA SER A 18 -8.21 -2.37 -0.47
C SER A 18 -8.62 -1.36 -1.56
N ALA A 19 -9.87 -0.90 -1.50
CA ALA A 19 -10.39 0.14 -2.41
C ALA A 19 -9.88 1.56 -2.10
N SER A 20 -9.34 1.78 -0.90
CA SER A 20 -8.71 3.02 -0.45
C SER A 20 -7.57 2.69 0.50
N HIS A 21 -6.54 3.52 0.52
CA HIS A 21 -5.38 3.38 1.38
C HIS A 21 -5.14 4.66 2.17
N GLU A 22 -5.17 4.53 3.50
CA GLU A 22 -4.74 5.58 4.40
C GLU A 22 -3.22 5.65 4.48
N PHE A 23 -2.69 6.81 4.87
CA PHE A 23 -1.28 6.93 5.27
C PHE A 23 -1.08 6.75 6.77
N ALA A 24 0.02 6.11 7.15
CA ALA A 24 0.28 5.74 8.53
C ALA A 24 0.66 6.96 9.39
N ASP A 25 0.37 6.85 10.69
CA ASP A 25 1.13 7.58 11.70
C ASP A 25 2.41 6.80 11.97
N GLU A 26 3.55 7.48 11.94
CA GLU A 26 4.88 6.87 12.10
C GLU A 26 5.54 7.26 13.43
N GLY A 27 4.72 7.72 14.39
CA GLY A 27 5.15 8.14 15.73
C GLY A 27 5.19 9.66 15.93
N ALA A 28 4.82 10.45 14.91
CA ALA A 28 4.81 11.91 14.95
C ALA A 28 3.48 12.52 14.45
N GLY A 29 2.43 11.72 14.36
CA GLY A 29 1.16 12.09 13.75
C GLY A 29 1.06 11.66 12.28
N LYS A 30 -0.15 11.37 11.83
CA LYS A 30 -0.46 11.11 10.41
C LYS A 30 -0.10 12.35 9.58
N ARG A 31 0.61 12.17 8.46
CA ARG A 31 0.86 13.26 7.51
C ARG A 31 -0.48 13.81 6.98
N PRO A 32 -0.61 15.13 6.76
CA PRO A 32 -1.84 15.75 6.25
C PRO A 32 -1.98 15.53 4.74
N LEU A 33 -2.03 14.27 4.33
CA LEU A 33 -2.22 13.83 2.95
C LEU A 33 -3.60 13.16 2.82
N PRO A 34 -4.32 13.35 1.70
CA PRO A 34 -5.55 12.62 1.47
C PRO A 34 -5.24 11.14 1.29
N ASP A 35 -6.20 10.27 1.62
CA ASP A 35 -6.10 8.85 1.31
C ASP A 35 -6.04 8.64 -0.21
N ILE A 36 -5.37 7.57 -0.65
CA ILE A 36 -5.20 7.25 -2.07
C ILE A 36 -6.15 6.13 -2.48
N ALA A 37 -6.82 6.28 -3.62
CA ALA A 37 -7.69 5.25 -4.16
C ALA A 37 -6.88 3.98 -4.48
N GLY A 38 -7.45 2.81 -4.17
CA GLY A 38 -6.93 1.53 -4.61
C GLY A 38 -7.52 1.10 -5.95
N HIS A 39 -7.03 -0.01 -6.52
CA HIS A 39 -7.61 -0.63 -7.70
C HIS A 39 -7.87 -2.14 -7.48
N PRO A 40 -8.96 -2.51 -6.76
CA PRO A 40 -9.20 -3.89 -6.33
C PRO A 40 -9.20 -4.91 -7.47
N ASP A 41 -9.87 -4.63 -8.58
CA ASP A 41 -9.95 -5.57 -9.71
C ASP A 41 -8.57 -5.91 -10.30
N LEU A 42 -7.69 -4.92 -10.41
CA LEU A 42 -6.31 -5.11 -10.87
C LEU A 42 -5.49 -5.84 -9.82
N ALA A 43 -5.64 -5.48 -8.54
CA ALA A 43 -4.91 -6.12 -7.45
C ALA A 43 -5.27 -7.61 -7.32
N ILE A 44 -6.56 -7.96 -7.40
CA ILE A 44 -7.04 -9.35 -7.42
C ILE A 44 -6.49 -10.10 -8.63
N HIS A 45 -6.54 -9.49 -9.82
CA HIS A 45 -5.97 -10.09 -11.02
C HIS A 45 -4.47 -10.38 -10.86
N ILE A 46 -3.69 -9.41 -10.33
CA ILE A 46 -2.26 -9.60 -10.04
C ILE A 46 -2.03 -10.74 -9.04
N ALA A 47 -2.84 -10.81 -7.97
CA ALA A 47 -2.76 -11.87 -6.98
C ALA A 47 -2.94 -13.26 -7.61
N GLU A 48 -3.99 -13.42 -8.42
CA GLU A 48 -4.28 -14.68 -9.12
C GLU A 48 -3.16 -15.08 -10.07
N GLN A 49 -2.62 -14.13 -10.86
CA GLN A 49 -1.52 -14.42 -11.78
C GLN A 49 -0.24 -14.83 -11.04
N LEU A 50 0.14 -14.10 -9.98
CA LEU A 50 1.34 -14.39 -9.22
C LEU A 50 1.26 -15.72 -8.47
N VAL A 51 0.10 -16.06 -7.91
CA VAL A 51 -0.12 -17.38 -7.30
C VAL A 51 -0.05 -18.50 -8.35
N ASN A 52 -0.59 -18.29 -9.55
CA ASN A 52 -0.46 -19.26 -10.66
C ASN A 52 0.99 -19.41 -11.14
N ASP A 53 1.80 -18.35 -11.04
CA ASP A 53 3.24 -18.35 -11.32
C ASP A 53 4.09 -18.81 -10.11
N GLU A 54 3.49 -19.50 -9.14
CA GLU A 54 4.13 -20.11 -7.98
C GLU A 54 4.79 -19.11 -6.99
N PHE A 55 4.32 -17.86 -6.94
CA PHE A 55 4.69 -16.92 -5.87
C PHE A 55 3.76 -17.07 -4.65
N ASP A 56 4.38 -17.25 -3.48
CA ASP A 56 3.69 -17.20 -2.19
C ASP A 56 3.48 -15.76 -1.75
N LEU A 57 2.27 -15.24 -1.95
CA LEU A 57 1.89 -13.90 -1.55
C LEU A 57 1.18 -13.86 -0.20
N THR A 58 1.41 -12.78 0.54
CA THR A 58 0.49 -12.32 1.58
C THR A 58 -0.48 -11.30 0.98
N ILE A 59 -1.77 -11.45 1.24
CA ILE A 59 -2.79 -10.45 0.85
C ILE A 59 -3.18 -9.64 2.08
N PHE A 60 -3.22 -8.32 1.95
CA PHE A 60 -3.65 -7.45 3.04
C PHE A 60 -4.68 -6.41 2.62
N GLN A 61 -5.48 -6.00 3.60
CA GLN A 61 -6.44 -4.91 3.54
C GLN A 61 -6.38 -4.13 4.85
N ASP A 62 -6.89 -2.91 4.85
CA ASP A 62 -7.09 -2.08 6.05
C ASP A 62 -5.81 -1.87 6.87
N ARG A 63 -4.67 -1.82 6.18
CA ARG A 63 -3.38 -1.41 6.75
C ARG A 63 -2.91 -0.11 6.07
N PRO A 64 -2.47 0.89 6.85
CA PRO A 64 -2.05 2.17 6.28
C PRO A 64 -0.71 2.03 5.54
N LEU A 65 -0.35 3.00 4.71
CA LEU A 65 0.92 3.04 3.96
C LEU A 65 1.89 4.03 4.61
N ASP A 66 3.14 3.62 4.80
CA ASP A 66 4.17 4.42 5.44
C ASP A 66 4.92 5.35 4.45
N HIS A 67 5.99 6.00 4.93
CA HIS A 67 6.80 6.92 4.15
C HIS A 67 7.44 6.31 2.90
N GLY A 68 7.61 4.99 2.83
CA GLY A 68 8.04 4.30 1.62
C GLY A 68 7.14 4.58 0.43
N CYS A 69 5.85 4.77 0.69
CA CYS A 69 4.87 5.13 -0.33
C CYS A 69 4.62 6.65 -0.35
N ASN A 70 4.31 7.24 0.80
CA ASN A 70 3.79 8.60 0.85
C ASN A 70 4.85 9.69 0.58
N SER A 71 6.13 9.40 0.81
CA SER A 71 7.23 10.34 0.56
C SER A 71 7.43 10.62 -0.94
N PRO A 72 7.73 9.61 -1.78
CA PRO A 72 7.93 9.84 -3.22
C PRO A 72 6.66 10.34 -3.92
N LEU A 73 5.48 9.79 -3.59
CA LEU A 73 4.22 10.24 -4.20
C LEU A 73 3.97 11.73 -3.97
N SER A 74 4.21 12.23 -2.75
CA SER A 74 4.00 13.64 -2.42
C SER A 74 4.94 14.59 -3.16
N LEU A 75 6.11 14.11 -3.59
CA LEU A 75 7.08 14.88 -4.38
C LEU A 75 6.78 14.85 -5.87
N MET A 76 6.23 13.74 -6.36
CA MET A 76 6.09 13.48 -7.80
C MET A 76 4.72 13.86 -8.36
N LEU A 77 3.67 13.90 -7.52
CA LEU A 77 2.29 14.02 -7.99
C LEU A 77 1.53 15.15 -7.27
N PRO A 78 0.68 15.90 -7.99
CA PRO A 78 -0.24 16.84 -7.36
C PRO A 78 -1.27 16.07 -6.52
N HIS A 79 -1.58 16.58 -5.32
CA HIS A 79 -2.46 15.88 -4.38
C HIS A 79 -3.40 16.81 -3.60
N ALA A 80 -3.44 18.10 -3.93
CA ALA A 80 -4.28 19.07 -3.23
C ALA A 80 -5.80 18.82 -3.40
N ALA A 81 -6.21 18.22 -4.52
CA ALA A 81 -7.59 17.84 -4.81
C ALA A 81 -7.82 16.32 -4.73
N GLY A 82 -6.93 15.59 -4.07
CA GLY A 82 -6.82 14.13 -4.17
C GLY A 82 -5.77 13.70 -5.18
N TRP A 83 -5.44 12.40 -5.16
CA TRP A 83 -4.41 11.81 -6.02
C TRP A 83 -4.94 11.59 -7.44
N PRO A 84 -4.11 11.79 -8.48
CA PRO A 84 -4.54 11.69 -9.88
C PRO A 84 -4.57 10.25 -10.41
N LEU A 85 -4.30 9.26 -9.56
CA LEU A 85 -4.19 7.85 -9.89
C LEU A 85 -4.70 6.98 -8.75
N ALA A 86 -4.94 5.71 -9.07
CA ALA A 86 -5.11 4.65 -8.09
C ALA A 86 -3.79 3.90 -7.87
N LEU A 87 -3.64 3.29 -6.69
CA LEU A 87 -2.44 2.58 -6.28
C LEU A 87 -2.75 1.09 -6.04
N VAL A 88 -1.83 0.21 -6.42
CA VAL A 88 -1.79 -1.19 -5.98
C VAL A 88 -0.45 -1.41 -5.28
N PRO A 89 -0.39 -1.39 -3.94
CA PRO A 89 0.87 -1.47 -3.22
C PRO A 89 1.34 -2.93 -3.10
N ILE A 90 2.62 -3.16 -3.42
CA ILE A 90 3.35 -4.37 -3.07
C ILE A 90 4.43 -3.97 -2.07
N GLU A 91 4.30 -4.42 -0.83
CA GLU A 91 5.33 -4.27 0.20
C GLU A 91 6.27 -5.46 0.17
N VAL A 92 7.56 -5.19 0.36
CA VAL A 92 8.65 -6.16 0.27
C VAL A 92 9.54 -5.99 1.49
N ASN A 93 9.79 -7.10 2.19
CA ASN A 93 10.74 -7.19 3.30
C ASN A 93 12.20 -7.22 2.82
#